data_AF-A0A7X9L725-F1
#
_entry.id   AF-A0A7X9L725-F1
#
_cell.length_a   1.000
_cell.length_b   1.000
_cell.length_c   1.000
_cell.angle_alpha   90.00
_cell.angle_beta   90.00
_cell.angle_gamma   90.00
#
_symmetry.space_group_name_H-M   'P 1'
#
loop_
_entity.id
_entity.type
_entity.pdbx_description
1 polymer ?
#
loop_
_entity_poly.entity_id
_entity_poly.type
_entity_poly.pdbx_seq_one_letter_code
_entity_poly.pdbx_strand_id
1 'polypeptide(L)'
;MASRSVALLLASRFLGDLGSDDVWAASVLSDGLEPTPDGEHEQLVVVELRRLSDGAAGYATLTGAAPGDVAQEAFVEQLHDVVLENSRGAALPECPGHPHPRLPRVEGGILSWHCPVTLGLMLSTGEPD
;
A
#
# COMPACT_ATOMS: atom_id res chain seq x y z
N MET A 1 16.00 -7.96 -4.40
CA MET A 1 16.16 -6.88 -3.41
C MET A 1 15.71 -7.42 -2.07
N ALA A 2 16.35 -7.05 -0.96
CA ALA A 2 15.88 -7.44 0.37
C ALA A 2 14.50 -6.79 0.65
N SER A 3 13.56 -7.53 1.25
CA SER A 3 12.17 -7.09 1.49
C SER A 3 12.08 -5.74 2.20
N ARG A 4 13.02 -5.45 3.11
CA ARG A 4 13.15 -4.16 3.78
C ARG A 4 13.32 -2.99 2.81
N SER A 5 14.19 -3.15 1.82
CA SER A 5 14.47 -2.13 0.82
C SER A 5 13.25 -1.92 -0.07
N VAL A 6 12.56 -3.00 -0.44
CA VAL A 6 11.31 -2.94 -1.21
C VAL A 6 10.23 -2.16 -0.44
N ALA A 7 10.01 -2.51 0.83
CA ALA A 7 9.01 -1.86 1.68
C ALA A 7 9.25 -0.34 1.80
N LEU A 8 10.49 0.07 2.07
CA LEU A 8 10.83 1.50 2.18
C LEU A 8 10.73 2.25 0.85
N LEU A 9 11.15 1.63 -0.26
CA LEU A 9 11.03 2.25 -1.58
C LEU A 9 9.57 2.43 -1.98
N LEU A 10 8.73 1.41 -1.77
CA LEU A 10 7.31 1.50 -2.05
C LEU A 10 6.61 2.51 -1.14
N ALA A 11 6.89 2.51 0.16
CA ALA A 11 6.29 3.47 1.10
C ALA A 11 6.69 4.92 0.76
N SER A 12 7.97 5.15 0.43
CA SER A 12 8.44 6.46 -0.01
C SER A 12 7.78 6.90 -1.32
N ARG A 13 7.66 6.00 -2.30
CA ARG A 13 7.00 6.29 -3.57
C ARG A 13 5.52 6.59 -3.38
N PHE A 14 4.84 5.79 -2.56
CA PHE A 14 3.44 5.97 -2.20
C PHE A 14 3.19 7.34 -1.57
N LEU A 15 3.97 7.75 -0.56
CA LEU A 15 3.83 9.06 0.07
C LEU A 15 4.11 10.21 -0.89
N GLY A 16 5.14 10.08 -1.73
CA GLY A 16 5.47 11.08 -2.75
C GLY A 16 4.36 11.25 -3.80
N ASP A 17 3.72 10.17 -4.23
CA ASP A 17 2.60 10.24 -5.18
C ASP A 17 1.34 10.87 -4.57
N LEU A 18 1.17 10.76 -3.25
CA LEU A 18 0.11 11.45 -2.52
C LEU A 18 0.45 12.92 -2.18
N GLY A 19 1.67 13.39 -2.48
CA GLY A 19 2.16 14.69 -2.01
C GLY A 19 2.11 14.83 -0.49
N SER A 20 2.36 13.73 0.22
CA SER A 20 2.14 13.58 1.66
C SER A 20 3.43 13.30 2.44
N ASP A 21 4.59 13.48 1.82
CA ASP A 21 5.92 13.29 2.41
C ASP A 21 6.26 14.32 3.51
N ASP A 22 5.61 15.50 3.49
CA ASP A 22 5.68 16.48 4.58
C ASP A 22 4.64 16.26 5.69
N VAL A 23 3.74 15.29 5.52
CA VAL A 23 2.63 15.00 6.46
C VAL A 23 2.84 13.67 7.18
N TRP A 24 3.41 12.69 6.49
CA TRP A 24 3.61 11.33 6.98
C TRP A 24 5.07 10.92 6.83
N ALA A 25 5.56 10.17 7.81
CA ALA A 25 6.83 9.47 7.73
C ALA A 25 6.59 7.96 7.71
N ALA A 26 7.32 7.26 6.86
CA ALA A 26 7.37 5.80 6.85
C ALA A 26 8.68 5.32 7.51
N SER A 27 8.60 4.36 8.42
CA SER A 27 9.78 3.74 9.03
C SER A 27 9.58 2.25 9.26
N VAL A 28 10.66 1.47 9.15
CA VAL A 28 10.61 0.03 9.47
C VAL A 28 10.62 -0.12 10.98
N LEU A 29 9.54 -0.68 11.52
CA LEU A 29 9.42 -1.01 12.93
C LEU A 29 10.03 -2.39 13.23
N SER A 30 9.78 -3.36 12.34
CA SER A 30 10.26 -4.73 12.47
C SER A 30 10.67 -5.31 11.12
N ASP A 31 11.68 -6.17 11.14
CA ASP A 31 12.22 -6.92 10.01
C ASP A 31 12.71 -8.25 10.57
N GLY A 32 12.06 -9.34 10.20
CA GLY A 32 12.38 -10.65 10.75
C GLY A 32 11.68 -11.81 10.06
N LEU A 33 11.91 -13.00 10.59
CA LEU A 33 11.24 -14.22 10.15
C LEU A 33 10.11 -14.54 11.13
N GLU A 34 8.89 -14.64 10.62
CA GLU A 34 7.72 -15.01 11.41
C GLU A 34 7.26 -16.43 11.06
N PRO A 35 6.85 -17.25 12.05
CA PRO A 35 6.35 -18.58 11.79
C PRO A 35 4.98 -18.52 11.09
N THR A 36 4.83 -19.27 10.01
CA THR A 36 3.55 -19.50 9.35
C THR A 36 2.75 -20.58 10.11
N PRO A 37 1.43 -20.72 9.86
CA PRO A 37 0.62 -21.76 10.49
C PRO A 37 1.14 -23.19 10.27
N ASP A 38 1.85 -23.41 9.17
CA ASP A 38 2.45 -24.70 8.80
C ASP A 38 3.83 -24.93 9.42
N GLY A 39 4.32 -23.98 10.24
CA GLY A 39 5.62 -24.04 10.91
C GLY A 39 6.81 -23.63 10.04
N GLU A 40 6.57 -23.18 8.81
CA GLU A 40 7.59 -22.54 7.98
C GLU A 40 7.88 -21.12 8.49
N HIS A 41 8.96 -20.50 8.02
CA HIS A 41 9.31 -19.14 8.40
C HIS A 41 9.24 -18.24 7.16
N GLU A 42 8.50 -17.15 7.25
CA GLU A 42 8.41 -16.17 6.18
C GLU A 42 9.01 -14.84 6.61
N GLN A 43 9.72 -14.17 5.69
CA GLN A 43 10.20 -12.83 5.95
C GLN A 43 9.02 -11.88 6.10
N LEU A 44 8.99 -11.15 7.20
CA LEU A 44 8.02 -10.11 7.50
C LEU A 44 8.75 -8.78 7.63
N VAL A 45 8.21 -7.73 7.03
CA VAL A 45 8.61 -6.35 7.27
C VAL A 45 7.40 -5.56 7.69
N VAL A 46 7.46 -4.96 8.87
CA VAL A 46 6.41 -4.07 9.41
C VAL A 46 6.88 -2.64 9.24
N VAL A 47 6.11 -1.86 8.47
CA VAL A 47 6.32 -0.43 8.30
C VAL A 47 5.29 0.33 9.11
N GLU A 48 5.78 1.21 9.99
CA GLU A 48 4.96 2.22 10.64
C GLU A 48 4.82 3.42 9.70
N LEU A 49 3.58 3.86 9.48
CA LEU A 49 3.26 5.14 8.88
C LEU A 49 2.81 6.09 10.00
N ARG A 50 3.59 7.13 10.27
CA ARG A 50 3.33 8.08 11.36
C ARG A 50 3.07 9.48 10.82
N ARG A 51 1.95 10.08 11.22
CA ARG A 51 1.60 11.46 10.91
C ARG A 51 2.42 12.42 11.75
N LEU A 52 3.08 13.38 11.10
CA LEU A 52 4.04 14.28 11.72
C LEU A 52 3.39 15.33 12.63
N SER A 53 2.14 15.69 12.38
CA SER A 53 1.46 16.76 13.12
C SER A 53 1.05 16.38 14.55
N ASP A 54 0.66 15.13 14.76
CA ASP A 54 0.08 14.67 16.03
C ASP A 54 0.52 13.27 16.47
N GLY A 55 1.39 12.62 15.68
CA GLY A 55 1.95 11.31 16.01
C GLY A 55 0.98 10.15 15.78
N ALA A 56 -0.20 10.36 15.19
CA ALA A 56 -1.10 9.27 14.82
C ALA A 56 -0.37 8.29 13.91
N ALA A 57 -0.51 6.99 14.16
CA ALA A 57 0.25 5.96 13.45
C ALA A 57 -0.63 4.77 13.05
N GLY A 58 -0.29 4.16 11.92
CA GLY A 58 -0.80 2.87 11.47
C GLY A 58 0.33 2.01 10.95
N TYR A 59 0.04 0.75 10.65
CA TYR A 59 1.05 -0.24 10.29
C TYR A 59 0.65 -0.94 9.00
N ALA A 60 1.64 -1.18 8.14
CA ALA A 60 1.50 -1.99 6.93
C ALA A 60 2.57 -3.08 6.94
N THR A 61 2.19 -4.24 6.44
CA THR A 61 3.02 -5.44 6.50
C THR A 61 3.33 -5.95 5.09
N LEU A 62 4.62 -6.15 4.81
CA LEU A 62 5.11 -6.78 3.58
C LEU A 62 5.69 -8.15 3.91
N THR A 63 5.11 -9.18 3.31
CA THR A 63 5.49 -10.59 3.55
C THR A 63 6.24 -11.15 2.34
N GLY A 64 7.20 -12.04 2.61
CA GLY A 64 8.00 -12.75 1.61
C GLY A 64 9.42 -12.18 1.48
N ALA A 65 10.41 -13.06 1.25
CA ALA A 65 11.82 -12.68 1.10
C ALA A 65 12.15 -12.01 -0.24
N ALA A 66 11.31 -12.28 -1.26
CA ALA A 66 11.34 -11.65 -2.57
C ALA A 66 9.87 -11.37 -2.96
N PRO A 67 9.24 -10.35 -2.36
CA PRO A 67 7.81 -10.12 -2.52
C PRO A 67 7.49 -9.79 -3.98
N GLY A 68 6.59 -10.56 -4.58
CA GLY A 68 6.05 -10.30 -5.91
C GLY A 68 5.02 -9.18 -5.90
N ASP A 69 4.51 -8.83 -7.09
CA ASP A 69 3.56 -7.72 -7.27
C ASP A 69 2.33 -7.82 -6.37
N VAL A 70 1.76 -9.02 -6.18
CA VAL A 70 0.60 -9.24 -5.29
C VAL A 70 0.88 -8.86 -3.85
N ALA A 71 2.04 -9.26 -3.30
CA ALA A 71 2.43 -8.92 -1.94
C ALA A 71 2.75 -7.43 -1.79
N GLN A 72 3.34 -6.83 -2.83
CA GLN A 72 3.63 -5.40 -2.88
C GLN A 72 2.35 -4.57 -2.97
N GLU A 73 1.37 -5.00 -3.78
CA GLU A 73 0.06 -4.37 -3.92
C GLU A 73 -0.71 -4.39 -2.60
N ALA A 74 -0.85 -5.57 -1.97
CA ALA A 74 -1.48 -5.69 -0.67
C ALA A 74 -0.78 -4.82 0.41
N PHE A 75 0.53 -4.63 0.31
CA PHE A 75 1.27 -3.74 1.20
C PHE A 75 0.92 -2.26 0.97
N VAL A 76 0.86 -1.79 -0.29
CA VAL A 76 0.47 -0.39 -0.57
C VAL A 76 -1.01 -0.12 -0.31
N GLU A 77 -1.89 -1.11 -0.44
CA GLU A 77 -3.29 -1.01 -0.02
C GLU A 77 -3.41 -0.78 1.49
N GLN A 78 -2.65 -1.52 2.31
CA GLN A 78 -2.62 -1.27 3.76
C GLN A 78 -2.12 0.15 4.10
N LEU A 79 -1.10 0.65 3.40
CA LEU A 79 -0.64 2.03 3.57
C LEU A 79 -1.75 3.04 3.20
N HIS A 80 -2.49 2.76 2.13
CA HIS A 80 -3.59 3.58 1.65
C HIS A 80 -4.73 3.66 2.67
N ASP A 81 -5.12 2.53 3.24
CA ASP A 81 -6.14 2.46 4.29
C ASP A 81 -5.76 3.30 5.51
N VAL A 82 -4.51 3.21 5.97
CA VAL A 82 -4.01 4.02 7.09
C VAL A 82 -4.13 5.51 6.79
N VAL A 83 -3.75 5.94 5.59
CA VAL A 83 -3.89 7.34 5.19
C VAL A 83 -5.36 7.73 5.15
N LEU A 84 -6.22 6.97 4.47
CA LEU A 84 -7.63 7.31 4.29
C LEU A 84 -8.38 7.40 5.62
N GLU A 85 -8.17 6.44 6.53
CA GLU A 85 -8.76 6.43 7.88
C GLU A 85 -8.41 7.72 8.64
N ASN A 86 -7.21 8.25 8.43
CA ASN A 86 -6.71 9.45 9.09
C ASN A 86 -6.96 10.75 8.31
N SER A 87 -7.51 10.67 7.10
CA SER A 87 -7.70 11.81 6.18
C SER A 87 -9.04 12.54 6.35
N ARG A 88 -9.82 12.20 7.39
CA ARG A 88 -11.12 12.83 7.71
C ARG A 88 -12.09 12.85 6.51
N GLY A 89 -12.07 11.79 5.70
CA GLY A 89 -12.96 11.63 4.55
C GLY A 89 -12.45 12.22 3.23
N ALA A 90 -11.20 12.70 3.16
CA ALA A 90 -10.60 13.08 1.88
C ALA A 90 -10.34 11.85 1.00
N ALA A 91 -10.65 11.98 -0.29
CA ALA A 91 -10.34 10.98 -1.32
C ALA A 91 -8.90 11.17 -1.80
N LEU A 92 -7.94 10.42 -1.26
CA LEU A 92 -6.53 10.58 -1.60
C LEU A 92 -5.98 9.36 -2.34
N PRO A 93 -5.31 9.50 -3.50
CA PRO A 93 -5.38 10.68 -4.35
C PRO A 93 -6.78 10.78 -4.97
N GLU A 94 -7.21 12.00 -5.27
CA GLU A 94 -8.53 12.24 -5.83
C GLU A 94 -8.66 11.55 -7.19
N CYS A 95 -9.78 10.86 -7.42
CA CYS A 95 -10.08 10.34 -8.74
C CYS A 95 -10.70 11.44 -9.62
N PRO A 96 -10.12 11.78 -10.79
CA PRO A 96 -10.72 12.76 -11.68
C PRO A 96 -12.15 12.38 -12.06
N GLY A 97 -13.07 13.31 -11.88
CA GLY A 97 -14.47 13.15 -12.23
C GLY A 97 -15.30 12.27 -11.29
N HIS A 98 -14.74 11.77 -10.18
CA HIS A 98 -15.45 10.87 -9.27
C HIS A 98 -15.17 11.17 -7.79
N PRO A 99 -16.18 11.04 -6.89
CA PRO A 99 -16.03 11.36 -5.47
C PRO A 99 -15.48 10.17 -4.65
N HIS A 100 -14.39 9.56 -5.11
CA HIS A 100 -13.73 8.45 -4.41
C HIS A 100 -12.22 8.52 -4.63
N PRO A 101 -11.40 7.92 -3.74
CA PRO A 101 -9.97 7.80 -3.98
C PRO A 101 -9.70 6.92 -5.20
N ARG A 102 -8.54 7.11 -5.82
CA ARG A 102 -7.97 6.08 -6.69
C ARG A 102 -7.37 4.96 -5.84
N LEU A 103 -7.39 3.74 -6.36
CA LEU A 103 -6.77 2.59 -5.71
C LEU A 103 -5.32 2.42 -6.19
N PRO A 104 -4.39 2.07 -5.29
CA PRO A 104 -3.04 1.72 -5.66
C PRO A 104 -3.03 0.38 -6.40
N ARG A 105 -2.08 0.21 -7.31
CA ARG A 105 -1.83 -1.04 -8.03
C ARG A 105 -0.33 -1.20 -8.25
N VAL A 106 0.18 -2.42 -8.15
CA VAL A 106 1.59 -2.71 -8.42
C VAL A 106 1.72 -3.69 -9.58
N GLU A 107 2.45 -3.29 -10.62
CA GLU A 107 2.73 -4.14 -11.78
C GLU A 107 4.20 -3.99 -12.19
N GLY A 108 4.94 -5.09 -12.24
CA GLY A 108 6.38 -5.07 -12.49
C GLY A 108 7.16 -4.26 -11.45
N GLY A 109 6.69 -4.25 -10.19
CA GLY A 109 7.23 -3.40 -9.12
C GLY A 109 6.96 -1.89 -9.29
N ILE A 110 6.09 -1.49 -10.21
CA ILE A 110 5.74 -0.09 -10.45
C ILE A 110 4.40 0.23 -9.79
N LEU A 111 4.40 1.17 -8.86
CA LEU A 111 3.17 1.72 -8.27
C LEU A 111 2.45 2.61 -9.27
N SER A 112 1.15 2.37 -9.44
CA SER A 112 0.24 3.17 -10.26
C SER A 112 -1.12 3.35 -9.55
N TRP A 113 -1.91 4.34 -9.98
CA TRP A 113 -3.18 4.70 -9.35
C TRP A 113 -4.34 4.56 -10.34
N HIS A 114 -5.35 3.79 -9.96
CA HIS A 114 -6.45 3.41 -10.86
C HIS A 114 -7.80 3.88 -10.34
N CYS A 115 -8.71 4.18 -11.27
CA CYS A 115 -10.10 4.43 -10.93
C CYS A 115 -10.81 3.09 -10.64
N PRO A 116 -11.43 2.90 -9.46
CA PRO A 116 -12.16 1.66 -9.15
C PRO A 116 -13.36 1.44 -10.08
N VAL A 117 -13.99 2.50 -10.58
CA VAL A 117 -15.13 2.39 -11.51
C VAL A 117 -14.71 1.89 -12.88
N THR A 118 -13.53 2.29 -13.37
CA THR A 118 -12.99 1.80 -14.64
C THR A 118 -12.61 0.31 -14.53
N LEU A 119 -12.13 -0.13 -13.37
CA LEU A 119 -11.87 -1.54 -13.08
C LEU A 119 -13.16 -2.37 -13.07
N GLY A 120 -14.24 -1.85 -12.46
CA GLY A 120 -15.54 -2.52 -12.42
C GLY A 120 -16.16 -2.72 -13.82
N LEU A 121 -15.93 -1.79 -14.75
CA LEU A 121 -16.44 -1.92 -16.12
C LEU A 121 -15.69 -2.98 -16.94
N MET A 122 -14.40 -3.21 -16.71
CA MET A 122 -13.63 -4.25 -17.42
C MET A 122 -13.96 -5.67 -16.95
N LEU A 123 -14.28 -5.85 -15.65
CA LEU A 123 -14.68 -7.14 -15.10
C LEU A 123 -16.12 -7.53 -15.47
N SER A 124 -16.96 -6.56 -15.86
CA SER A 124 -18.36 -6.77 -16.23
C SER A 124 -18.57 -7.19 -17.69
N THR A 125 -17.53 -7.16 -18.53
CA THR A 125 -17.60 -7.55 -19.95
C THR A 125 -17.24 -9.03 -20.21
N GLY A 126 -17.19 -9.84 -19.16
CA GLY A 126 -16.75 -11.24 -19.20
C GLY A 126 -17.81 -12.26 -18.77
N GLU A 127 -19.05 -12.16 -19.24
CA GLU A 127 -19.96 -13.32 -19.32
C GLU A 127 -20.26 -13.61 -20.79
N PRO A 128 -19.81 -14.76 -21.35
CA PRO A 128 -20.37 -15.25 -22.59
C PRO A 128 -21.75 -15.87 -22.34
N ASP A 129 -22.70 -15.48 -23.19
CA ASP A 129 -24.05 -16.06 -23.34
C ASP A 129 -24.02 -17.59 -23.56
#